data_AF-A0A4V2UVA0-F1
#
_entry.id   AF-A0A4V2UVA0-F1
#
_cell.length_a   1.000
_cell.length_b   1.000
_cell.length_c   1.000
_cell.angle_alpha   90.00
_cell.angle_beta   90.00
_cell.angle_gamma   90.00
#
_symmetry.space_group_name_H-M   'P 1'
#
loop_
_entity.id
_entity.type
_entity.pdbx_description
1 polymer ?
#
loop_
_entity_poly.entity_id
_entity_poly.type
_entity_poly.pdbx_seq_one_letter_code
_entity_poly.pdbx_strand_id
1 'polypeptide(L)'
;MNPLSVKEISSLLSTRWSSPIKKPNNIQDQPPHHQWDATSQAVLVILWGLLIYPQLDPDLQSNQRSHITVDELIRLFGDYVGQQESCMNFLLMFKQHDYIRLEGKKTLRIIPGTGLLASIDAAKMYRYFRNSVLSRRMFHYQQGL
;
A
#
# COMPACT_ATOMS: atom_id res chain seq x y z
N MET A 1 -1.77 30.02 -28.31
CA MET A 1 -1.41 29.48 -26.98
C MET A 1 -0.06 28.79 -27.15
N ASN A 2 1.02 29.38 -26.64
CA ASN A 2 2.37 28.80 -26.78
C ASN A 2 2.60 27.71 -25.73
N PRO A 3 3.19 26.56 -26.09
CA PRO A 3 3.58 25.56 -25.11
C PRO A 3 4.82 26.05 -24.35
N LEU A 4 4.69 26.17 -23.02
CA LEU A 4 5.79 26.49 -22.11
C LEU A 4 6.93 25.47 -22.30
N SER A 5 8.15 25.97 -22.43
CA SER A 5 9.33 25.14 -22.64
C SER A 5 9.75 24.49 -21.32
N VAL A 6 10.23 23.24 -21.38
CA VAL A 6 10.74 22.46 -20.23
C VAL A 6 11.79 23.24 -19.41
N LYS A 7 12.51 24.16 -20.06
CA LYS A 7 13.48 25.06 -19.40
C LYS A 7 12.82 26.06 -18.45
N GLU A 8 11.63 26.57 -18.77
CA GLU A 8 10.90 27.52 -17.94
C GLU A 8 10.34 26.83 -16.69
N ILE A 9 9.82 25.61 -16.84
CA ILE A 9 9.37 24.79 -15.70
C ILE A 9 10.54 24.48 -14.76
N SER A 10 11.72 24.14 -15.30
CA SER A 10 12.91 23.88 -14.50
C SER A 10 13.37 25.11 -13.72
N SER A 11 13.22 26.32 -14.29
CA SER A 11 13.64 27.57 -13.65
C SER A 11 12.76 27.94 -12.45
N LEU A 12 11.47 27.56 -12.47
CA LEU A 12 10.52 27.81 -11.38
C LEU A 12 10.72 26.88 -10.18
N LEU A 13 11.44 25.76 -10.35
CA LEU A 13 11.71 24.78 -9.28
C LEU A 13 13.03 25.04 -8.54
N SER A 14 13.91 25.89 -9.09
CA SER A 14 15.28 26.10 -8.57
C SER A 14 15.38 27.16 -7.47
N THR A 15 14.36 27.98 -7.22
CA THR A 15 14.32 28.91 -6.09
C THR A 15 13.86 28.19 -4.81
N ARG A 16 14.66 27.24 -4.33
CA ARG A 16 14.47 26.61 -3.01
C ARG A 16 15.31 27.33 -1.96
N TRP A 17 14.59 27.85 -0.96
CA TRP A 17 14.91 27.82 0.47
C TRP A 17 16.35 27.51 0.85
N SER A 18 17.09 28.56 1.20
CA SER A 18 18.25 28.48 2.09
C SER A 18 17.75 28.43 3.53
N SER A 19 17.47 27.23 4.03
CA SER A 19 17.38 26.96 5.47
C SER A 19 18.51 26.00 5.86
N PRO A 20 19.22 26.24 6.97
CA PRO A 20 20.36 25.41 7.35
C PRO A 20 19.85 24.04 7.80
N ILE A 21 20.11 23.02 6.98
CA ILE A 21 19.84 21.63 7.34
C ILE A 21 20.85 21.24 8.44
N LYS A 22 20.43 21.39 9.70
CA LYS A 22 20.98 20.60 10.81
C LYS A 22 20.78 19.14 10.42
N LYS A 23 21.88 18.39 10.23
CA LYS A 23 21.84 16.93 10.10
C LYS A 23 21.16 16.35 11.35
N PRO A 24 19.98 15.72 11.25
CA PRO A 24 19.44 14.99 12.39
C PRO A 24 20.25 13.70 12.56
N ASN A 25 20.67 13.43 13.79
CA ASN A 25 21.32 12.19 14.21
C ASN A 25 20.36 10.99 14.02
N ASN A 26 20.39 10.38 12.85
CA ASN A 26 20.57 8.95 12.55
C ASN A 26 20.08 7.80 13.49
N ILE A 27 19.02 7.94 14.29
CA ILE A 27 18.44 6.79 15.06
C ILE A 27 16.88 6.66 14.97
N GLN A 28 16.15 7.46 14.19
CA GLN A 28 14.66 7.46 14.26
C GLN A 28 13.84 7.37 12.96
N ASP A 29 14.41 7.04 11.80
CA ASP A 29 13.65 6.97 10.54
C ASP A 29 13.39 5.55 10.02
N GLN A 30 13.25 4.56 10.91
CA GLN A 30 12.73 3.25 10.49
C GLN A 30 11.20 3.26 10.54
N PRO A 31 10.50 2.80 9.48
CA PRO A 31 9.05 2.68 9.50
C PRO A 31 8.58 1.84 10.70
N PRO A 32 7.44 2.18 11.34
CA PRO A 32 7.01 1.52 12.58
C PRO A 32 6.75 0.01 12.39
N HIS A 33 6.46 -0.42 11.16
CA HIS A 33 6.19 -1.83 10.86
C HIS A 33 7.42 -2.74 10.95
N HIS A 34 8.65 -2.19 10.96
CA HIS A 34 9.87 -2.98 11.15
C HIS A 34 9.93 -3.66 12.53
N GLN A 35 9.24 -3.10 13.53
CA GLN A 35 9.23 -3.61 14.89
C GLN A 35 8.04 -4.54 15.17
N TRP A 36 7.12 -4.69 14.22
CA TRP A 36 5.96 -5.56 14.37
C TRP A 36 6.34 -7.04 14.22
N ASP A 37 5.48 -7.92 14.74
CA ASP A 37 5.65 -9.35 14.59
C ASP A 37 5.48 -9.79 13.13
N ALA A 38 5.98 -10.98 12.81
CA ALA A 38 5.97 -11.52 11.46
C ALA A 38 4.56 -11.61 10.85
N THR A 39 3.54 -11.86 11.69
CA THR A 39 2.14 -11.92 11.24
C THR A 39 1.68 -10.55 10.77
N SER A 40 1.86 -9.51 11.60
CA SER A 40 1.50 -8.13 11.23
C SER A 40 2.20 -7.67 9.96
N GLN A 41 3.49 -7.97 9.81
CA GLN A 41 4.25 -7.66 8.60
C GLN A 41 3.70 -8.42 7.37
N ALA A 42 3.34 -9.70 7.52
CA ALA A 42 2.75 -10.49 6.45
C ALA A 42 1.39 -9.94 6.03
N VAL A 43 0.54 -9.53 6.97
CA VAL A 43 -0.77 -8.92 6.64
C VAL A 43 -0.57 -7.58 5.94
N LEU A 44 0.42 -6.77 6.34
CA LEU A 44 0.76 -5.54 5.63
C LEU A 44 1.18 -5.81 4.17
N VAL A 45 1.98 -6.85 3.94
CA VAL A 45 2.37 -7.30 2.59
C VAL A 45 1.16 -7.79 1.78
N ILE A 46 0.24 -8.52 2.40
CA ILE A 46 -1.00 -8.97 1.75
C ILE A 46 -1.83 -7.76 1.31
N LEU A 47 -2.01 -6.76 2.19
CA LEU A 47 -2.72 -5.52 1.86
C LEU A 47 -2.03 -4.73 0.75
N TRP A 48 -0.70 -4.66 0.75
CA TRP A 48 0.07 -4.07 -0.34
C TRP A 48 -0.22 -4.79 -1.66
N GLY A 49 -0.20 -6.11 -1.64
CA GLY A 49 -0.54 -6.95 -2.78
C GLY A 49 -1.97 -6.76 -3.28
N LEU A 50 -2.93 -6.53 -2.38
CA LEU A 50 -4.35 -6.34 -2.71
C LEU A 50 -4.65 -4.95 -3.25
N LEU A 51 -4.02 -3.92 -2.69
CA LEU A 51 -4.41 -2.54 -2.91
C LEU A 51 -3.44 -1.79 -3.82
N ILE A 52 -2.14 -2.09 -3.75
CA ILE A 52 -1.09 -1.37 -4.47
C ILE A 52 -0.69 -2.12 -5.74
N TYR A 53 -0.41 -3.42 -5.66
CA TYR A 53 0.12 -4.19 -6.80
C TYR A 53 -0.74 -4.09 -8.07
N PRO A 54 -2.09 -4.20 -8.03
CA PRO A 54 -2.91 -4.08 -9.23
C PRO A 54 -2.87 -2.69 -9.89
N GLN A 55 -2.47 -1.65 -9.14
CA GLN A 55 -2.28 -0.31 -9.69
C GLN A 55 -0.93 -0.19 -10.42
N LEU A 56 0.06 -1.00 -10.06
CA LEU A 56 1.40 -0.99 -10.65
C LEU A 56 1.53 -1.93 -11.85
N ASP A 57 0.76 -3.02 -11.90
CA ASP A 57 0.82 -4.00 -12.97
C ASP A 57 -0.08 -3.62 -14.16
N PRO A 58 0.47 -3.33 -15.35
CA PRO A 58 -0.32 -2.95 -16.52
C PRO A 58 -1.39 -3.98 -16.91
N ASP A 59 -1.12 -5.26 -16.69
CA ASP A 59 -2.05 -6.35 -17.04
C ASP A 59 -3.29 -6.36 -16.13
N LEU A 60 -3.20 -5.71 -14.96
CA LEU A 60 -4.27 -5.64 -13.95
C LEU A 60 -4.94 -4.27 -13.85
N GLN A 61 -4.34 -3.24 -14.47
CA GLN A 61 -4.85 -1.87 -14.45
C GLN A 61 -6.23 -1.71 -15.09
N SER A 62 -6.67 -2.64 -15.95
CA SER A 62 -8.03 -2.60 -16.53
C SER A 62 -9.13 -2.91 -15.52
N ASN A 63 -8.81 -3.58 -14.40
CA ASN A 63 -9.76 -4.05 -13.38
C ASN A 63 -9.72 -3.24 -12.06
N GLN A 64 -9.41 -1.93 -12.15
CA GLN A 64 -9.36 -0.80 -11.20
C GLN A 64 -10.06 -0.84 -9.80
N ARG A 65 -10.18 -1.98 -9.11
CA ARG A 65 -10.59 -1.99 -7.71
C ARG A 65 -9.45 -1.51 -6.84
N SER A 66 -9.52 -0.24 -6.45
CA SER A 66 -8.66 0.40 -5.45
C SER A 66 -9.06 0.07 -4.01
N HIS A 67 -10.00 -0.85 -3.82
CA HIS A 67 -10.53 -1.23 -2.52
C HIS A 67 -10.87 -2.72 -2.46
N ILE A 68 -10.84 -3.25 -1.25
CA ILE A 68 -11.39 -4.57 -0.89
C ILE A 68 -12.32 -4.41 0.31
N THR A 69 -13.13 -5.41 0.61
CA THR A 69 -13.91 -5.48 1.84
C THR A 69 -13.21 -6.32 2.91
N VAL A 70 -13.58 -6.13 4.18
CA VAL A 70 -13.08 -6.97 5.28
C VAL A 70 -13.42 -8.45 5.05
N ASP A 71 -14.64 -8.73 4.58
CA ASP A 71 -15.10 -10.09 4.29
C ASP A 71 -14.25 -10.76 3.20
N GLU A 72 -13.85 -10.00 2.17
CA GLU A 72 -12.96 -10.51 1.12
C GLU A 72 -11.56 -10.81 1.65
N LEU A 73 -11.01 -9.96 2.51
CA LEU A 73 -9.71 -10.18 3.14
C LEU A 73 -9.71 -11.46 3.98
N ILE A 74 -10.73 -11.66 4.83
CA ILE A 74 -10.86 -12.86 5.67
C ILE A 74 -11.06 -14.10 4.81
N ARG A 75 -11.93 -14.04 3.80
CA ARG A 75 -12.20 -15.18 2.91
C ARG A 75 -10.95 -15.66 2.17
N LEU A 76 -10.11 -14.74 1.72
CA LEU A 76 -8.93 -15.06 0.91
C LEU A 76 -7.68 -15.38 1.74
N PHE A 77 -7.55 -14.76 2.92
CA PHE A 77 -6.34 -14.79 3.75
C PHE A 77 -6.62 -15.07 5.22
N GLY A 78 -7.71 -15.76 5.54
CA GLY A 78 -8.11 -16.08 6.92
C GLY A 78 -7.04 -16.79 7.74
N ASP A 79 -6.17 -17.57 7.11
CA ASP A 79 -5.01 -18.21 7.78
C ASP A 79 -4.01 -17.18 8.36
N TYR A 80 -3.96 -15.97 7.80
CA TYR A 80 -3.08 -14.88 8.23
C TYR A 80 -3.79 -13.84 9.09
N VAL A 81 -5.02 -13.45 8.71
CA VAL A 81 -5.77 -12.37 9.40
C VAL A 81 -6.67 -12.89 10.51
N GLY A 82 -6.93 -14.18 10.56
CA GLY A 82 -7.87 -14.80 11.49
C GLY A 82 -9.33 -14.46 11.18
N GLN A 83 -10.15 -14.50 12.23
CA GLN A 83 -11.58 -14.17 12.17
C GLN A 83 -11.80 -12.65 12.27
N GLN A 84 -13.06 -12.22 12.20
CA GLN A 84 -13.47 -10.81 12.16
C GLN A 84 -12.75 -9.93 13.18
N GLU A 85 -12.70 -10.36 14.45
CA GLU A 85 -12.10 -9.59 15.54
C GLU A 85 -10.58 -9.41 15.35
N SER A 86 -9.86 -10.51 15.09
CA SER A 86 -8.41 -10.48 14.83
C SER A 86 -8.07 -9.64 13.60
N CYS A 87 -8.84 -9.81 12.53
CA CYS A 87 -8.67 -9.03 11.31
C CYS A 87 -8.86 -7.54 11.60
N MET A 88 -9.91 -7.16 12.35
CA MET A 88 -10.15 -5.78 12.72
C MET A 88 -9.03 -5.19 13.58
N ASN A 89 -8.40 -5.98 14.47
CA ASN A 89 -7.25 -5.51 15.26
C ASN A 89 -6.07 -5.11 14.36
N PHE A 90 -5.73 -5.91 13.35
CA PHE A 90 -4.72 -5.53 12.37
C PHE A 90 -5.11 -4.26 11.61
N LEU A 91 -6.35 -4.17 11.13
CA LEU A 91 -6.82 -3.02 10.36
C LEU A 91 -6.81 -1.72 11.17
N LEU A 92 -7.18 -1.77 12.45
CA LEU A 92 -7.13 -0.62 13.33
C LEU A 92 -5.70 -0.16 13.57
N MET A 93 -4.76 -1.08 13.81
CA MET A 93 -3.34 -0.78 13.94
C MET A 93 -2.79 -0.14 12.65
N PHE A 94 -3.10 -0.71 11.48
CA PHE A 94 -2.64 -0.17 10.20
C PHE A 94 -3.24 1.20 9.88
N LYS A 95 -4.50 1.44 10.26
CA LYS A 95 -5.16 2.74 10.11
C LYS A 95 -4.49 3.82 10.96
N GLN A 96 -4.04 3.50 12.18
CA GLN A 96 -3.37 4.46 13.07
C GLN A 96 -2.09 5.03 12.46
N HIS A 97 -1.44 4.30 11.56
CA HIS A 97 -0.21 4.70 10.88
C HIS A 97 -0.42 5.09 9.40
N ASP A 98 -1.67 5.35 8.98
CA ASP A 98 -2.07 5.68 7.59
C ASP A 98 -1.56 4.69 6.54
N TYR A 99 -1.42 3.40 6.88
CA TYR A 99 -1.22 2.36 5.88
C TYR A 99 -2.54 2.09 5.13
N ILE A 100 -3.67 2.13 5.82
CA ILE A 100 -4.98 1.96 5.19
C ILE A 100 -5.97 2.99 5.70
N ARG A 101 -7.08 3.14 4.98
CA ARG A 101 -8.27 3.83 5.48
C ARG A 101 -9.46 2.90 5.37
N LEU A 102 -10.42 3.11 6.26
CA LEU A 102 -11.64 2.31 6.34
C LEU A 102 -12.82 3.21 6.03
N GLU A 103 -13.63 2.83 5.05
CA GLU A 103 -14.77 3.61 4.55
C GLU A 103 -16.03 2.76 4.42
N GLY A 104 -17.20 3.40 4.50
CA GLY A 104 -18.49 2.74 4.30
C GLY A 104 -19.26 2.44 5.59
N LYS A 105 -20.59 2.52 5.51
CA LYS A 105 -21.52 2.34 6.65
C LYS A 105 -22.09 0.92 6.76
N LYS A 106 -22.36 0.27 5.62
CA LYS A 106 -22.97 -1.07 5.56
C LYS A 106 -21.95 -2.17 5.28
N THR A 107 -20.97 -1.87 4.44
CA THR A 107 -19.86 -2.77 4.09
C THR A 107 -18.58 -1.98 4.26
N LEU A 108 -17.71 -2.44 5.15
CA LEU A 108 -16.47 -1.75 5.46
C LEU A 108 -15.45 -2.04 4.36
N ARG A 109 -15.11 -1.01 3.60
CA ARG A 109 -14.11 -1.01 2.54
C ARG A 109 -12.77 -0.60 3.10
N ILE A 110 -11.72 -1.28 2.65
CA ILE A 110 -10.33 -1.02 2.94
C ILE A 110 -9.73 -0.38 1.68
N ILE A 111 -9.18 0.81 1.82
CA ILE A 111 -8.48 1.54 0.75
C ILE A 111 -7.04 1.83 1.16
N PRO A 112 -6.10 2.00 0.20
CA PRO A 112 -4.73 2.32 0.53
C PRO A 112 -4.63 3.70 1.18
N GLY A 113 -3.91 3.78 2.30
CA GLY A 113 -3.40 5.04 2.85
C GLY A 113 -2.04 5.38 2.24
N THR A 114 -1.48 6.54 2.59
CA THR A 114 -0.22 7.01 1.98
C THR A 114 0.98 6.17 2.43
N GLY A 115 0.92 5.65 3.66
CA GLY A 115 1.97 4.83 4.25
C GLY A 115 2.14 3.48 3.56
N LEU A 116 1.10 2.93 2.92
CA LEU A 116 1.18 1.58 2.34
C LEU A 116 2.00 1.51 1.07
N LEU A 117 1.97 2.53 0.21
CA LEU A 117 2.86 2.53 -0.95
C LEU A 117 4.33 2.64 -0.51
N ALA A 118 4.61 3.46 0.50
CA ALA A 118 5.95 3.74 1.00
C ALA A 118 6.46 2.68 1.99
N SER A 119 5.59 1.80 2.49
CA SER A 119 5.96 0.81 3.51
C SER A 119 6.91 -0.25 2.98
N ILE A 120 6.92 -0.49 1.68
CA ILE A 120 7.78 -1.50 1.09
C ILE A 120 8.40 -0.96 -0.20
N ASP A 121 9.62 -1.37 -0.48
CA ASP A 121 10.24 -1.17 -1.79
C ASP A 121 9.37 -1.86 -2.86
N ALA A 122 8.57 -1.04 -3.53
CA ALA A 122 7.59 -1.48 -4.52
C ALA A 122 8.26 -2.20 -5.70
N ALA A 123 9.47 -1.79 -6.12
CA ALA A 123 10.17 -2.42 -7.22
C ALA A 123 10.68 -3.81 -6.83
N LYS A 124 11.20 -3.95 -5.61
CA LYS A 124 11.60 -5.23 -5.04
C LYS A 124 10.40 -6.14 -4.84
N MET A 125 9.33 -5.65 -4.24
CA MET A 125 8.11 -6.43 -3.99
C MET A 125 7.41 -6.83 -5.27
N TYR A 126 7.28 -5.95 -6.26
CA TYR A 126 6.69 -6.27 -7.55
C TYR A 126 7.34 -7.51 -8.18
N ARG A 127 8.68 -7.59 -8.14
CA ARG A 127 9.43 -8.75 -8.64
C ARG A 127 9.13 -10.05 -7.87
N TYR A 128 9.06 -9.99 -6.54
CA TYR A 128 8.73 -11.16 -5.72
C TYR A 128 7.27 -11.58 -5.88
N PHE A 129 6.38 -10.60 -5.91
CA PHE A 129 4.94 -10.83 -5.93
C PHE A 129 4.51 -11.44 -7.25
N ARG A 130 5.01 -10.95 -8.40
CA ARG A 130 4.69 -11.48 -9.74
C ARG A 130 4.86 -13.00 -9.84
N ASN A 131 5.85 -13.57 -9.17
CA ASN A 131 6.15 -15.00 -9.20
C ASN A 131 5.55 -15.80 -8.02
N SER A 132 4.83 -15.14 -7.10
CA SER A 132 4.39 -15.74 -5.85
C SER A 132 3.08 -16.54 -5.99
N VAL A 133 2.77 -17.36 -4.97
CA VAL A 133 1.45 -18.00 -4.85
C VAL A 133 0.36 -16.94 -4.59
N LEU A 134 0.74 -15.83 -3.96
CA LEU A 134 -0.15 -14.71 -3.68
C LEU A 134 -0.66 -14.07 -4.98
N SER A 135 0.22 -13.78 -5.95
CA SER A 135 -0.22 -13.27 -7.25
C SER A 135 -1.17 -14.24 -7.95
N ARG A 136 -0.93 -15.56 -7.89
CA ARG A 136 -1.83 -16.55 -8.50
C ARG A 136 -3.24 -16.53 -7.91
N ARG A 137 -3.38 -16.49 -6.58
CA ARG A 137 -4.70 -16.34 -5.93
C ARG A 137 -5.39 -15.04 -6.33
N MET A 138 -4.61 -13.98 -6.57
CA MET A 138 -5.08 -12.66 -6.95
C MET A 138 -5.55 -12.60 -8.40
N PHE A 139 -4.78 -13.18 -9.33
CA PHE A 139 -5.18 -13.36 -10.73
C PHE A 139 -6.48 -14.16 -10.83
N HIS A 140 -6.62 -15.25 -10.07
CA HIS A 140 -7.87 -16.02 -10.03
C HIS A 140 -9.04 -15.21 -9.48
N TYR A 141 -8.83 -14.41 -8.43
CA TYR A 141 -9.88 -13.52 -7.90
C TYR A 141 -10.30 -12.45 -8.92
N GLN A 142 -9.36 -11.89 -9.69
CA GLN A 142 -9.67 -10.87 -10.70
C GLN A 142 -10.26 -11.42 -12.01
N GLN A 143 -10.14 -12.72 -12.27
CA GLN A 143 -10.75 -13.39 -13.43
C GLN A 143 -12.07 -14.13 -13.10
N GLY A 144 -12.40 -14.29 -11.81
CA GLY A 144 -13.55 -15.07 -11.32
C GLY A 144 -14.81 -14.26 -10.98
N LEU A 145 -14.91 -13.01 -11.44
CA LEU A 145 -16.07 -12.12 -11.36
C LEU A 145 -16.35 -11.51 -12.73
#